data_AF-E0ST86-F1
#
_entry.id   AF-E0ST86-F1
#
_cell.length_a   1.000
_cell.length_b   1.000
_cell.length_c   1.000
_cell.angle_alpha   90.00
_cell.angle_beta   90.00
_cell.angle_gamma   90.00
#
_symmetry.space_group_name_H-M   'P 1'
#
loop_
_entity.id
_entity.type
_entity.pdbx_description
1 polymer ?
#
loop_
_entity_poly.entity_id
_entity_poly.type
_entity_poly.pdbx_seq_one_letter_code
_entity_poly.pdbx_strand_id
1 'polypeptide(L)'
;MSITTAIEQLFEMGYKPSDIVKMGYAKSTVYTIYKRWLKKRVGENAIYIAYDIDYSILDRFVHQLRLLGYNVIVGDSHLDTLELIDLSTIVVAIIGRISGYRRQLLYDELREANSHQKPIIALIEEGASVPTDILKNSIVIYFSRDDIPKTLNNIVRIFKNKSQEPLAPILTAIVIGMLTAFGIVAIMEILRLLLESRK
;
A
#
# COMPACT_ATOMS: atom_id res chain seq x y z
N MET A 1 -11.66 3.71 34.50
CA MET A 1 -11.33 3.17 33.16
C MET A 1 -11.90 4.11 32.11
N SER A 2 -11.14 4.53 31.11
CA SER A 2 -11.65 5.50 30.12
C SER A 2 -12.68 4.85 29.19
N ILE A 3 -13.69 5.61 28.74
CA ILE A 3 -14.68 5.16 27.75
C ILE A 3 -13.99 4.61 26.49
N THR A 4 -12.88 5.23 26.10
CA THR A 4 -12.08 4.81 24.96
C THR A 4 -11.48 3.41 25.14
N THR A 5 -10.91 3.13 26.32
CA THR A 5 -10.31 1.82 26.63
C THR A 5 -11.38 0.73 26.70
N ALA A 6 -12.58 1.06 27.20
CA ALA A 6 -13.70 0.11 27.25
C ALA A 6 -14.18 -0.27 25.84
N ILE A 7 -14.32 0.71 24.96
CA ILE A 7 -14.71 0.46 23.56
C ILE A 7 -13.61 -0.32 22.80
N GLU A 8 -12.32 0.02 22.99
CA GLU A 8 -11.22 -0.76 22.38
C GLU A 8 -11.24 -2.23 22.84
N GLN A 9 -11.51 -2.51 24.13
CA GLN A 9 -11.63 -3.89 24.61
C GLN A 9 -12.82 -4.64 23.99
N LEU A 10 -13.95 -3.97 23.76
CA LEU A 10 -15.08 -4.59 23.06
C LEU A 10 -14.71 -4.97 21.62
N PHE A 11 -13.92 -4.16 20.92
CA PHE A 11 -13.38 -4.54 19.62
C PHE A 11 -12.43 -5.75 19.70
N GLU A 12 -11.56 -5.80 20.71
CA GLU A 12 -10.69 -6.98 20.95
C GLU A 12 -11.50 -8.26 21.21
N MET A 13 -12.69 -8.14 21.82
CA MET A 13 -13.63 -9.25 22.04
C MET A 13 -14.44 -9.62 20.79
N GLY A 14 -14.28 -8.90 19.68
CA GLY A 14 -14.95 -9.19 18.41
C GLY A 14 -16.31 -8.52 18.21
N TYR A 15 -16.70 -7.56 19.05
CA TYR A 15 -17.94 -6.80 18.84
C TYR A 15 -17.84 -5.86 17.64
N LYS A 16 -18.92 -5.73 16.87
CA LYS A 16 -18.98 -4.80 15.74
C LYS A 16 -19.32 -3.38 16.23
N PRO A 17 -18.93 -2.32 15.50
CA PRO A 17 -19.32 -0.95 15.83
C PRO A 17 -20.82 -0.79 16.05
N SER A 18 -21.63 -1.43 15.19
CA SER A 18 -23.10 -1.41 15.32
C SER A 18 -23.60 -1.99 16.63
N ASP A 19 -22.94 -3.01 17.16
CA ASP A 19 -23.36 -3.70 18.39
C ASP A 19 -23.03 -2.85 19.60
N ILE A 20 -21.85 -2.22 19.60
CA ILE A 20 -21.42 -1.30 20.66
C ILE A 20 -22.33 -0.06 20.69
N VAL A 21 -22.75 0.45 19.53
CA VAL A 21 -23.75 1.55 19.48
C VAL A 21 -25.08 1.13 20.12
N LYS A 22 -25.53 -0.11 19.87
CA LYS A 22 -26.76 -0.64 20.51
C LYS A 22 -26.64 -0.80 22.02
N MET A 23 -25.42 -0.94 22.55
CA MET A 23 -25.15 -0.96 24.00
C MET A 23 -25.27 0.42 24.66
N GLY A 24 -25.54 1.48 23.90
CA GLY A 24 -25.75 2.84 24.42
C GLY A 24 -24.54 3.77 24.27
N TYR A 25 -23.45 3.32 23.64
CA TYR A 25 -22.33 4.20 23.33
C TYR A 25 -22.65 5.13 22.15
N ALA A 26 -22.20 6.38 22.23
CA ALA A 26 -22.43 7.37 21.17
C ALA A 26 -21.79 6.94 19.83
N LYS A 27 -22.57 6.98 18.74
CA LYS A 27 -22.13 6.55 17.40
C LYS A 27 -20.82 7.19 16.95
N SER A 28 -20.72 8.52 17.03
CA SER A 28 -19.51 9.25 16.62
C SER A 28 -18.26 8.77 17.39
N THR A 29 -18.38 8.56 18.69
CA THR A 29 -17.32 8.06 19.56
C THR A 29 -16.91 6.65 19.17
N VAL A 30 -17.87 5.73 18.99
CA VAL A 30 -17.61 4.34 18.60
C VAL A 30 -16.85 4.27 17.28
N TYR A 31 -17.32 4.96 16.25
CA TYR A 31 -16.68 4.92 14.92
C TYR A 31 -15.32 5.63 14.91
N THR A 32 -15.13 6.70 15.69
CA THR A 32 -13.83 7.36 15.82
C THR A 32 -12.80 6.42 16.45
N ILE A 33 -13.20 5.71 17.51
CA ILE A 33 -12.33 4.75 18.19
C ILE A 33 -12.10 3.52 17.30
N TYR A 34 -13.13 3.04 16.61
CA TYR A 34 -13.02 1.93 15.66
C TYR A 34 -11.97 2.21 14.59
N LYS A 35 -12.04 3.37 13.92
CA LYS A 35 -11.05 3.76 12.91
C LYS A 35 -9.63 3.79 13.47
N ARG A 36 -9.45 4.33 14.68
CA ARG A 36 -8.14 4.37 15.35
C ARG A 36 -7.63 2.97 15.72
N TRP A 37 -8.52 2.13 16.23
CA TRP A 37 -8.22 0.74 16.59
C TRP A 37 -7.85 -0.09 15.35
N LEU A 38 -8.65 0.05 14.28
CA LEU A 38 -8.42 -0.63 13.01
C LEU A 38 -7.08 -0.20 12.40
N LYS A 39 -6.76 1.10 12.40
CA LYS A 39 -5.45 1.61 11.97
C LYS A 39 -4.28 1.03 12.76
N LYS A 40 -4.42 0.86 14.09
CA LYS A 40 -3.38 0.23 14.93
C LYS A 40 -3.16 -1.24 14.56
N ARG A 41 -4.23 -2.00 14.31
CA ARG A 41 -4.15 -3.42 13.94
C ARG A 41 -3.65 -3.64 12.52
N VAL A 42 -4.12 -2.82 11.58
CA VAL A 42 -3.72 -2.86 10.18
C VAL A 42 -2.28 -2.37 9.99
N GLY A 43 -1.74 -1.59 10.91
CA GLY A 43 -0.36 -1.10 10.81
C GLY A 43 -0.16 -0.12 9.65
N GLU A 44 1.06 0.37 9.51
CA GLU A 44 1.44 1.27 8.42
C GLU A 44 1.75 0.46 7.14
N ASN A 45 1.54 1.07 5.97
CA ASN A 45 1.84 0.47 4.66
C ASN A 45 1.07 -0.82 4.31
N ALA A 46 -0.17 -0.94 4.80
CA ALA A 46 -1.02 -2.05 4.42
C ALA A 46 -1.39 -2.02 2.93
N ILE A 47 -1.30 -3.19 2.30
CA ILE A 47 -1.70 -3.48 0.94
C ILE A 47 -3.05 -4.17 1.02
N TYR A 48 -4.07 -3.57 0.41
CA TYR A 48 -5.37 -4.20 0.26
C TYR A 48 -5.44 -4.95 -1.07
N ILE A 49 -5.85 -6.22 -1.05
CA ILE A 49 -5.99 -7.06 -2.24
C ILE A 49 -7.47 -7.30 -2.54
N ALA A 50 -7.95 -6.65 -3.59
CA ALA A 50 -9.22 -6.97 -4.25
C ALA A 50 -8.97 -8.14 -5.22
N TYR A 51 -9.87 -9.12 -5.32
CA TYR A 51 -9.63 -10.27 -6.20
C TYR A 51 -10.88 -10.87 -6.84
N ASP A 52 -10.70 -11.39 -8.05
CA ASP A 52 -11.61 -12.25 -8.79
C ASP A 52 -10.80 -13.36 -9.48
N ILE A 53 -10.15 -14.19 -8.66
CA ILE A 53 -9.35 -15.34 -9.07
C ILE A 53 -9.56 -16.50 -8.09
N ASP A 54 -9.16 -17.70 -8.52
CA ASP A 54 -9.18 -18.89 -7.67
C ASP A 54 -8.34 -18.68 -6.39
N TYR A 55 -8.86 -19.19 -5.26
CA TYR A 55 -8.22 -19.01 -3.96
C TYR A 55 -6.79 -19.57 -3.92
N SER A 56 -6.51 -20.67 -4.63
CA SER A 56 -5.17 -21.25 -4.71
C SER A 56 -4.14 -20.32 -5.35
N ILE A 57 -4.55 -19.49 -6.31
CA ILE A 57 -3.67 -18.51 -6.97
C ILE A 57 -3.53 -17.29 -6.08
N LEU A 58 -4.63 -16.82 -5.50
CA LEU A 58 -4.63 -15.70 -4.56
C LEU A 58 -3.69 -15.97 -3.37
N ASP A 59 -3.80 -17.17 -2.79
CA ASP A 59 -2.99 -17.57 -1.64
C ASP A 59 -1.49 -17.51 -1.96
N ARG A 60 -1.08 -17.90 -3.18
CA ARG A 60 0.32 -17.78 -3.63
C ARG A 60 0.79 -16.32 -3.65
N PHE A 61 -0.02 -15.41 -4.21
CA PHE A 61 0.30 -13.96 -4.21
C PHE A 61 0.40 -13.41 -2.79
N VAL A 62 -0.61 -13.71 -1.95
CA VAL A 62 -0.68 -13.24 -0.57
C VAL A 62 0.50 -13.74 0.25
N HIS A 63 0.80 -15.04 0.16
CA HIS A 63 1.89 -15.67 0.87
C HIS A 63 3.23 -15.05 0.49
N GLN A 64 3.50 -14.88 -0.82
CA GLN A 64 4.77 -14.31 -1.28
C GLN A 64 4.92 -12.83 -0.90
N LEU A 65 3.86 -12.02 -0.96
CA LEU A 65 3.90 -10.63 -0.49
C LEU A 65 4.16 -10.56 1.03
N ARG A 66 3.56 -11.45 1.81
CA ARG A 66 3.82 -11.55 3.26
C ARG A 66 5.26 -11.97 3.57
N LEU A 67 5.81 -12.93 2.82
CA LEU A 67 7.23 -13.34 2.93
C LEU A 67 8.19 -12.18 2.66
N LEU A 68 7.80 -11.24 1.79
CA LEU A 68 8.56 -10.02 1.50
C LEU A 68 8.38 -8.92 2.56
N GLY A 69 7.61 -9.19 3.62
CA GLY A 69 7.40 -8.28 4.75
C GLY A 69 6.26 -7.27 4.54
N TYR A 70 5.46 -7.40 3.48
CA TYR A 70 4.31 -6.52 3.30
C TYR A 70 3.13 -6.95 4.19
N ASN A 71 2.43 -5.96 4.76
CA ASN A 71 1.19 -6.24 5.47
C ASN A 71 0.03 -6.34 4.46
N VAL A 72 -0.47 -7.55 4.25
CA VAL A 72 -1.46 -7.85 3.22
C VAL A 72 -2.83 -8.14 3.85
N ILE A 73 -3.80 -7.29 3.50
CA ILE A 73 -5.22 -7.47 3.76
C ILE A 73 -5.86 -8.01 2.49
N VAL A 74 -6.64 -9.08 2.62
CA VAL A 74 -7.40 -9.65 1.51
C VAL A 74 -8.85 -9.18 1.66
N GLY A 75 -9.44 -8.69 0.57
CA GLY A 75 -10.84 -8.31 0.54
C GLY A 75 -11.75 -9.48 0.86
N ASP A 76 -12.75 -9.26 1.69
CA ASP A 76 -13.76 -10.26 2.04
C ASP A 76 -15.16 -9.67 1.82
N SER A 77 -16.18 -10.46 2.11
CA SER A 77 -17.61 -10.21 1.93
C SER A 77 -18.20 -9.27 2.99
N HIS A 78 -17.36 -8.67 3.84
CA HIS A 78 -17.80 -7.98 5.05
C HIS A 78 -17.90 -6.46 4.88
N LEU A 79 -18.81 -5.85 5.66
CA LEU A 79 -19.09 -4.40 5.68
C LEU A 79 -17.86 -3.53 5.92
N ASP A 80 -16.83 -4.08 6.57
CA ASP A 80 -15.60 -3.37 6.92
C ASP A 80 -14.64 -3.22 5.71
N THR A 81 -14.94 -3.86 4.58
CA THR A 81 -14.14 -3.81 3.35
C THR A 81 -13.87 -2.38 2.86
N LEU A 82 -14.86 -1.49 2.93
CA LEU A 82 -14.70 -0.10 2.51
C LEU A 82 -13.74 0.68 3.43
N GLU A 83 -13.81 0.43 4.74
CA GLU A 83 -12.91 1.07 5.72
C GLU A 83 -11.47 0.57 5.59
N LEU A 84 -11.29 -0.70 5.22
CA LEU A 84 -9.96 -1.27 4.96
C LEU A 84 -9.31 -0.68 3.70
N ILE A 85 -10.09 -0.36 2.66
CA ILE A 85 -9.60 0.34 1.47
C ILE A 85 -9.11 1.75 1.84
N ASP A 86 -9.87 2.49 2.65
CA ASP A 86 -9.48 3.82 3.13
C ASP A 86 -8.19 3.77 3.98
N LEU A 87 -8.01 2.73 4.81
CA LEU A 87 -6.79 2.59 5.60
C LEU A 87 -5.58 2.09 4.80
N SER A 88 -5.81 1.45 3.66
CA SER A 88 -4.73 0.94 2.82
C SER A 88 -3.92 2.05 2.15
N THR A 89 -2.63 1.77 1.96
CA THR A 89 -1.72 2.66 1.21
C THR A 89 -1.82 2.43 -0.29
N ILE A 90 -2.12 1.20 -0.69
CA ILE A 90 -2.24 0.79 -2.08
C ILE A 90 -3.23 -0.37 -2.19
N VAL A 91 -4.00 -0.33 -3.28
CA VAL A 91 -4.93 -1.38 -3.64
C VAL A 91 -4.33 -2.18 -4.79
N VAL A 92 -4.24 -3.50 -4.62
CA VAL A 92 -3.86 -4.43 -5.69
C VAL A 92 -5.11 -5.20 -6.09
N ALA A 93 -5.55 -5.04 -7.33
CA ALA A 93 -6.70 -5.78 -7.85
C ALA A 93 -6.20 -6.94 -8.71
N ILE A 94 -6.61 -8.17 -8.40
CA ILE A 94 -6.22 -9.37 -9.16
C ILE A 94 -7.43 -9.89 -9.92
N ILE A 95 -7.38 -9.79 -11.25
CA ILE A 95 -8.51 -10.03 -12.12
C ILE A 95 -8.22 -11.25 -13.00
N GLY A 96 -9.00 -12.30 -12.81
CA GLY A 96 -8.87 -13.53 -13.58
C GLY A 96 -9.42 -13.43 -15.00
N ARG A 97 -9.01 -14.38 -15.84
CA ARG A 97 -9.52 -14.52 -17.22
C ARG A 97 -10.99 -14.91 -17.22
N ILE A 98 -11.35 -15.87 -16.36
CA ILE A 98 -12.73 -16.32 -16.18
C ILE A 98 -13.32 -15.49 -15.04
N SER A 99 -14.48 -14.87 -15.28
CA SER A 99 -15.18 -14.11 -14.23
C SER A 99 -15.69 -15.04 -13.15
N GLY A 100 -15.20 -14.84 -11.93
CA GLY A 100 -15.65 -15.53 -10.74
C GLY A 100 -16.86 -14.85 -10.09
N TYR A 101 -17.34 -15.46 -9.00
CA TYR A 101 -18.47 -14.96 -8.22
C TYR A 101 -18.22 -13.57 -7.60
N ARG A 102 -16.96 -13.22 -7.32
CA ARG A 102 -16.59 -11.95 -6.67
C ARG A 102 -16.38 -10.79 -7.64
N ARG A 103 -16.48 -11.00 -8.96
CA ARG A 103 -16.22 -9.97 -9.98
C ARG A 103 -16.94 -8.65 -9.70
N GLN A 104 -18.22 -8.72 -9.34
CA GLN A 104 -19.01 -7.51 -9.05
C GLN A 104 -18.49 -6.78 -7.81
N LEU A 105 -18.17 -7.54 -6.75
CA LEU A 105 -17.62 -6.98 -5.51
C LEU A 105 -16.24 -6.36 -5.75
N LEU A 106 -15.39 -6.99 -6.55
CA LEU A 106 -14.10 -6.41 -6.96
C LEU A 106 -14.28 -5.06 -7.69
N TYR A 107 -15.29 -4.94 -8.54
CA TYR A 107 -15.57 -3.67 -9.22
C TYR A 107 -16.04 -2.58 -8.25
N ASP A 108 -16.83 -2.94 -7.25
CA ASP A 108 -17.26 -1.99 -6.22
C ASP A 108 -16.07 -1.58 -5.32
N GLU A 109 -15.19 -2.52 -4.96
CA GLU A 109 -13.92 -2.25 -4.26
C GLU A 109 -13.00 -1.31 -5.07
N LEU A 110 -12.90 -1.50 -6.39
CA LEU A 110 -12.12 -0.64 -7.28
C LEU A 110 -12.72 0.78 -7.42
N ARG A 111 -14.05 0.89 -7.44
CA ARG A 111 -14.73 2.21 -7.45
C ARG A 111 -14.47 2.96 -6.15
N GLU A 112 -14.54 2.27 -5.01
CA GLU A 112 -14.24 2.85 -3.71
C GLU A 112 -12.77 3.31 -3.64
N ALA A 113 -11.83 2.49 -4.12
CA ALA A 113 -10.43 2.87 -4.20
C ALA A 113 -10.23 4.14 -5.04
N ASN A 114 -10.91 4.24 -6.19
CA ASN A 114 -10.88 5.43 -7.03
C ASN A 114 -11.50 6.66 -6.36
N SER A 115 -12.60 6.53 -5.62
CA SER A 115 -13.21 7.67 -4.92
C SER A 115 -12.31 8.24 -3.82
N HIS A 116 -11.50 7.39 -3.19
CA HIS A 116 -10.49 7.79 -2.20
C HIS A 116 -9.13 8.15 -2.83
N GLN A 117 -9.05 8.24 -4.17
CA GLN A 117 -7.82 8.50 -4.91
C GLN A 117 -6.67 7.56 -4.51
N LYS A 118 -7.01 6.31 -4.16
CA LYS A 118 -6.02 5.31 -3.81
C LYS A 118 -5.26 4.91 -5.06
N PRO A 119 -3.94 4.68 -4.94
CA PRO A 119 -3.19 4.10 -6.03
C PRO A 119 -3.63 2.64 -6.22
N ILE A 120 -3.83 2.26 -7.47
CA ILE A 120 -4.31 0.94 -7.85
C ILE A 120 -3.26 0.27 -8.73
N ILE A 121 -2.89 -0.97 -8.40
CA ILE A 121 -2.16 -1.87 -9.29
C ILE A 121 -3.13 -2.96 -9.73
N ALA A 122 -3.48 -2.98 -11.01
CA ALA A 122 -4.36 -3.99 -11.58
C ALA A 122 -3.53 -5.11 -12.20
N LEU A 123 -3.55 -6.28 -11.57
CA LEU A 123 -3.00 -7.52 -12.10
C LEU A 123 -4.08 -8.20 -12.95
N ILE A 124 -3.91 -8.19 -14.26
CA ILE A 124 -4.89 -8.72 -15.20
C ILE A 124 -4.35 -10.02 -15.79
N GLU A 125 -5.06 -11.12 -15.58
CA GLU A 125 -4.69 -12.40 -16.18
C GLU A 125 -4.74 -12.28 -17.71
N GLU A 126 -3.75 -12.83 -18.41
CA GLU A 126 -3.70 -12.82 -19.87
C GLU A 126 -5.00 -13.38 -20.48
N GLY A 127 -5.63 -12.58 -21.36
CA GLY A 127 -6.91 -12.91 -21.97
C GLY A 127 -8.16 -12.51 -21.17
N ALA A 128 -8.01 -11.89 -19.99
CA ALA A 128 -9.14 -11.32 -19.27
C ALA A 128 -9.69 -10.06 -19.96
N SER A 129 -11.01 -9.93 -19.97
CA SER A 129 -11.69 -8.70 -20.38
C SER A 129 -12.05 -7.88 -19.14
N VAL A 130 -11.63 -6.61 -19.10
CA VAL A 130 -11.89 -5.70 -17.99
C VAL A 130 -12.41 -4.37 -18.54
N PRO A 131 -13.51 -3.83 -18.00
CA PRO A 131 -14.01 -2.51 -18.37
C PRO A 131 -12.95 -1.43 -18.09
N THR A 132 -12.64 -0.62 -19.11
CA THR A 132 -11.59 0.41 -19.03
C THR A 132 -11.93 1.56 -18.07
N ASP A 133 -13.22 1.78 -17.81
CA ASP A 133 -13.72 2.81 -16.91
C ASP A 133 -13.36 2.56 -15.44
N ILE A 134 -13.20 1.30 -15.06
CA ILE A 134 -12.88 0.87 -13.68
C ILE A 134 -11.38 1.00 -13.39
N LEU A 135 -10.55 0.99 -14.43
CA LEU A 135 -9.08 1.01 -14.35
C LEU A 135 -8.47 2.41 -14.48
N LYS A 136 -9.28 3.47 -14.35
CA LYS A 136 -8.77 4.85 -14.39
C LYS A 136 -7.71 5.05 -13.30
N ASN A 137 -6.59 5.68 -13.64
CA ASN A 137 -5.45 5.94 -12.74
C ASN A 137 -4.80 4.69 -12.11
N SER A 138 -4.94 3.53 -12.75
CA SER A 138 -4.28 2.29 -12.30
C SER A 138 -3.01 1.98 -13.10
N ILE A 139 -2.06 1.33 -12.44
CA ILE A 139 -0.93 0.68 -13.11
C ILE A 139 -1.37 -0.73 -13.48
N VAL A 140 -1.48 -1.00 -14.78
CA VAL A 140 -1.91 -2.31 -15.30
C VAL A 140 -0.69 -3.20 -15.53
N ILE A 141 -0.71 -4.42 -14.97
CA ILE A 141 0.29 -5.46 -15.16
C ILE A 141 -0.43 -6.72 -15.63
N TYR A 142 -0.09 -7.20 -16.81
CA TYR A 142 -0.57 -8.50 -17.27
C TYR A 142 0.23 -9.62 -16.64
N PHE A 143 -0.44 -10.71 -16.27
CA PHE A 143 0.22 -11.88 -15.68
C PHE A 143 -0.29 -13.20 -16.25
N SER A 144 0.59 -14.19 -16.24
CA SER A 144 0.26 -15.60 -16.46
C SER A 144 0.31 -16.37 -15.15
N ARG A 145 -0.59 -17.34 -14.98
CA ARG A 145 -0.65 -18.24 -13.81
C ARG A 145 0.64 -19.06 -13.61
N ASP A 146 1.36 -19.29 -14.70
CA ASP A 146 2.59 -20.08 -14.72
C ASP A 146 3.80 -19.26 -14.24
N ASP A 147 3.70 -17.93 -14.23
CA ASP A 147 4.82 -17.03 -13.92
C ASP A 147 4.44 -15.93 -12.90
N ILE A 148 3.84 -16.37 -11.79
CA ILE A 148 3.56 -15.51 -10.62
C ILE A 148 4.83 -14.83 -10.06
N PRO A 149 5.99 -15.50 -9.93
CA PRO A 149 7.19 -14.88 -9.36
C PRO A 149 7.66 -13.64 -10.14
N LYS A 150 7.64 -13.68 -11.48
CA LYS A 150 7.98 -12.51 -12.30
C LYS A 150 7.01 -11.35 -12.08
N THR A 151 5.71 -11.66 -12.00
CA THR A 151 4.66 -10.67 -11.73
C THR A 151 4.90 -9.98 -10.38
N LEU A 152 5.22 -10.75 -9.35
CA LEU A 152 5.57 -10.19 -8.03
C LEU A 152 6.81 -9.32 -8.06
N ASN A 153 7.85 -9.69 -8.79
CA ASN A 153 9.03 -8.85 -8.94
C ASN A 153 8.69 -7.48 -9.56
N ASN A 154 7.77 -7.45 -10.51
CA ASN A 154 7.29 -6.19 -11.10
C ASN A 154 6.52 -5.34 -10.07
N ILE A 155 5.64 -5.97 -9.28
CA ILE A 155 4.90 -5.29 -8.20
C ILE A 155 5.86 -4.71 -7.15
N VAL A 156 6.84 -5.49 -6.71
CA VAL A 156 7.86 -5.05 -5.74
C VAL A 156 8.67 -3.88 -6.28
N ARG A 157 9.01 -3.88 -7.57
CA ARG A 157 9.71 -2.76 -8.21
C ARG A 157 8.87 -1.49 -8.17
N ILE A 158 7.57 -1.60 -8.40
CA ILE A 158 6.63 -0.47 -8.32
C ILE A 158 6.54 0.04 -6.88
N PHE A 159 6.42 -0.85 -5.89
CA PHE A 159 6.41 -0.45 -4.47
C PHE A 159 7.70 0.25 -4.05
N LYS A 160 8.87 -0.26 -4.48
CA LYS A 160 10.17 0.37 -4.18
C LYS A 160 10.32 1.75 -4.81
N ASN A 161 9.94 1.89 -6.07
CA ASN A 161 10.02 3.19 -6.75
C ASN A 161 9.09 4.22 -6.11
N LYS A 162 7.97 3.79 -5.53
CA LYS A 162 7.01 4.69 -4.88
C LYS A 162 7.38 5.06 -3.44
N SER A 163 8.11 4.19 -2.74
CA SER A 163 8.71 4.51 -1.44
C SER A 163 9.84 5.53 -1.55
N GLN A 164 10.33 5.82 -2.76
CA GLN A 164 11.42 6.76 -3.03
C GLN A 164 10.93 8.10 -3.61
N GLU A 165 10.25 8.95 -2.82
CA GLU A 165 10.25 10.42 -3.04
C GLU A 165 10.06 11.16 -1.69
N PRO A 166 10.71 12.32 -1.39
CA PRO A 166 11.75 13.07 -2.09
C PRO A 166 13.06 13.21 -1.27
N LEU A 167 13.37 12.29 -0.33
CA LEU A 167 14.59 12.42 0.48
C LEU A 167 15.86 11.97 -0.27
N ALA A 168 15.75 11.05 -1.21
CA ALA A 168 16.88 10.56 -2.00
C ALA A 168 17.56 11.68 -2.83
N PRO A 169 16.85 12.55 -3.58
CA PRO A 169 17.49 13.67 -4.29
C PRO A 169 18.08 14.71 -3.32
N ILE A 170 17.50 14.92 -2.13
CA ILE A 170 18.06 15.84 -1.13
C ILE A 170 19.33 15.25 -0.52
N LEU A 171 19.34 13.98 -0.13
CA LEU A 171 20.53 13.28 0.38
C LEU A 171 21.64 13.20 -0.67
N THR A 172 21.30 12.89 -1.93
CA THR A 172 22.30 12.91 -3.02
C THR A 172 22.78 14.32 -3.31
N ALA A 173 21.92 15.35 -3.28
CA ALA A 173 22.35 16.75 -3.39
C ALA A 173 23.26 17.19 -2.24
N ILE A 174 22.99 16.75 -1.00
CA ILE A 174 23.86 17.01 0.17
C ILE A 174 25.20 16.30 0.00
N VAL A 175 25.21 15.03 -0.42
CA VAL A 175 26.46 14.28 -0.63
C VAL A 175 27.28 14.85 -1.78
N ILE A 176 26.65 15.23 -2.91
CA ILE A 176 27.31 15.90 -4.03
C ILE A 176 27.80 17.29 -3.61
N GLY A 177 27.02 18.04 -2.84
CA GLY A 177 27.40 19.34 -2.26
C GLY A 177 28.61 19.23 -1.32
N MET A 178 28.65 18.20 -0.46
CA MET A 178 29.81 17.94 0.39
C MET A 178 31.03 17.54 -0.43
N LEU A 179 30.89 16.64 -1.41
CA LEU A 179 32.00 16.22 -2.28
C LEU A 179 32.58 17.37 -3.09
N THR A 180 31.73 18.28 -3.61
CA THR A 180 32.19 19.49 -4.31
C THR A 180 32.86 20.48 -3.36
N ALA A 181 32.34 20.69 -2.15
CA ALA A 181 33.00 21.52 -1.15
C ALA A 181 34.38 20.96 -0.73
N PHE A 182 34.49 19.66 -0.48
CA PHE A 182 35.77 19.01 -0.17
C PHE A 182 36.74 19.06 -1.35
N GLY A 183 36.26 18.88 -2.57
CA GLY A 183 37.07 19.02 -3.79
C GLY A 183 37.62 20.44 -3.96
N ILE A 184 36.81 21.47 -3.73
CA ILE A 184 37.24 22.88 -3.81
C ILE A 184 38.25 23.20 -2.72
N VAL A 185 38.05 22.74 -1.48
CA VAL A 185 39.01 22.94 -0.38
C VAL A 185 40.35 22.27 -0.69
N ALA A 186 40.35 21.04 -1.20
CA ALA A 186 41.58 20.35 -1.58
C ALA A 186 42.32 21.06 -2.72
N ILE A 187 41.59 21.57 -3.73
CA ILE A 187 42.18 22.34 -4.83
C ILE A 187 42.77 23.67 -4.33
N MET A 188 42.06 24.38 -3.44
CA MET A 188 42.57 25.62 -2.85
C MET A 188 43.83 25.38 -2.01
N GLU A 189 43.88 24.30 -1.24
CA GLU A 189 45.06 23.97 -0.43
C GLU A 189 46.27 23.62 -1.31
N ILE A 190 46.06 22.88 -2.40
CA ILE A 190 47.11 22.59 -3.39
C ILE A 190 47.58 23.88 -4.09
N LEU A 191 46.65 24.76 -4.47
CA LEU A 191 46.98 26.07 -5.07
C LEU A 191 47.75 26.97 -4.10
N ARG A 192 47.38 26.97 -2.82
CA ARG A 192 48.10 27.70 -1.77
C ARG A 192 49.52 27.16 -1.61
N LEU A 193 49.68 25.84 -1.52
CA LEU A 193 50.99 25.20 -1.41
C LEU A 193 51.88 25.50 -2.63
N LEU A 194 51.30 25.52 -3.85
CA LEU A 194 52.02 25.88 -5.08
C LEU A 194 52.38 27.37 -5.18
N LEU A 195 51.59 28.25 -4.57
CA LEU A 195 51.88 29.70 -4.50
C LEU A 195 52.93 30.02 -3.42
N GLU A 196 52.90 29.32 -2.29
CA GLU A 196 53.91 29.43 -1.24
C GLU A 196 55.27 28.87 -1.69
N SER A 197 55.30 27.81 -2.52
CA SER A 197 56.54 27.25 -3.07
C SER A 197 57.19 28.07 -4.19
N ARG A 198 56.57 29.19 -4.62
CA ARG A 198 57.08 30.10 -5.65
C ARG A 198 57.55 31.46 -5.11
N LYS A 199 57.54 31.65 -3.79
CA LYS A 199 58.26 32.74 -3.10
C LYS A 199 59.60 32.23 -2.60
#